data_AF-A0A1R2B7Y9-F1
#
_entry.id   AF-A0A1R2B7Y9-F1
#
_cell.length_a   1.000
_cell.length_b   1.000
_cell.length_c   1.000
_cell.angle_alpha   90.00
_cell.angle_beta   90.00
_cell.angle_gamma   90.00
#
_symmetry.space_group_name_H-M   'P 1'
#
loop_
_entity.id
_entity.type
_entity.pdbx_description
1 polymer ?
#
loop_
_entity_poly.entity_id
_entity_poly.type
_entity_poly.pdbx_seq_one_letter_code
_entity_poly.pdbx_strand_id
1 'polypeptide(L)'
;MKQTSEIKEVLEFIVNTGYNHPLVVQACSELSLKPDDLSSKPTTLLAANSNNPINKDLGDIYNKHHEARRRAKLIIIAKYLLENNFLTTIGRPISQMARSLSASNTNRPKSTHSAKDEQEIKVENIKKKIIKKINVEKNLKKLKIEDETRRKNFESKLYAKSCRSNRKIMNESKTRFEKHDKRIKEILLKKQKKLEENEKNALSYMSMPKDEFKTVYNSFHSMEKASTPGKRISRMHYIDENDDSINQQLDEFKFRMDKSAQRAQKALKEKANSGNLVSVNANKVKLAKEFIEIETEKKNIEKLSSMRQKFVDSNKRRDDLLSREQRRIAISIKGQETRLITEKIRQEKAQADKEMNLEQKSAKKEKNIKEIKELIDKNIKMTSYKAQIRKRDQESNLKKLQKDFQKIRDKLIDKIKESDANRSKCEPDIRLMVKKYTEEILQGK
;
A
#
# COMPACT_ATOMS: atom_id res chain seq x y z
N MET A 1 -3.63 -4.49 24.02
CA MET A 1 -4.82 -3.66 23.72
C MET A 1 -4.88 -2.35 24.51
N LYS A 2 -3.90 -1.97 25.36
CA LYS A 2 -3.94 -0.72 26.15
C LYS A 2 -3.61 0.56 25.35
N GLN A 3 -2.73 0.49 24.35
CA GLN A 3 -2.35 1.67 23.54
C GLN A 3 -3.50 2.26 22.69
N THR A 4 -4.53 1.48 22.36
CA THR A 4 -5.64 1.96 21.51
C THR A 4 -6.65 2.84 22.23
N SER A 5 -6.85 2.65 23.54
CA SER A 5 -7.75 3.51 24.34
C SER A 5 -7.09 4.85 24.66
N GLU A 6 -5.81 4.85 25.02
CA GLU A 6 -5.04 6.08 25.32
C GLU A 6 -4.94 7.01 24.10
N ILE A 7 -4.75 6.45 22.89
CA ILE A 7 -4.75 7.23 21.65
C ILE A 7 -6.11 7.91 21.43
N LYS A 8 -7.22 7.25 21.77
CA LYS A 8 -8.57 7.80 21.58
C LYS A 8 -8.81 9.01 22.48
N GLU A 9 -8.40 8.93 23.75
CA GLU A 9 -8.49 10.02 24.73
C GLU A 9 -7.65 11.23 24.30
N VAL A 10 -6.43 11.00 23.80
CA VAL A 10 -5.57 12.08 23.30
C VAL A 10 -6.14 12.72 22.03
N LEU A 11 -6.73 11.93 21.13
CA LEU A 11 -7.41 12.48 19.95
C LEU A 11 -8.60 13.37 20.34
N GLU A 12 -9.38 12.97 21.34
CA GLU A 12 -10.51 13.74 21.86
C GLU A 12 -10.03 15.07 22.49
N PHE A 13 -8.93 15.03 23.25
CA PHE A 13 -8.26 16.24 23.75
C PHE A 13 -7.82 17.20 22.63
N ILE A 14 -7.19 16.68 21.56
CA ILE A 14 -6.73 17.50 20.42
C ILE A 14 -7.92 18.19 19.73
N VAL A 15 -9.04 17.48 19.57
CA VAL A 15 -10.26 18.03 18.96
C VAL A 15 -10.90 19.08 19.87
N ASN A 16 -11.01 18.81 21.16
CA ASN A 16 -11.63 19.73 22.13
C ASN A 16 -10.83 21.03 22.33
N THR A 17 -9.52 20.99 22.12
CA THR A 17 -8.63 22.16 22.22
C THR A 17 -8.51 22.95 20.92
N GLY A 18 -9.26 22.59 19.88
CA GLY A 18 -9.33 23.35 18.62
C GLY A 18 -8.04 23.34 17.81
N TYR A 19 -7.22 22.29 17.92
CA TYR A 19 -5.97 22.06 17.17
C TYR A 19 -4.82 23.05 17.41
N ASN A 20 -5.08 24.19 18.06
CA ASN A 20 -4.10 25.27 18.32
C ASN A 20 -3.43 25.17 19.70
N HIS A 21 -3.58 24.05 20.39
CA HIS A 21 -2.96 23.85 21.70
C HIS A 21 -1.41 23.86 21.61
N PRO A 22 -0.67 24.48 22.54
CA PRO A 22 0.79 24.58 22.47
C PRO A 22 1.51 23.23 22.29
N LEU A 23 1.04 22.18 22.99
CA LEU A 23 1.58 20.82 22.83
C LEU A 23 1.37 20.25 21.42
N VAL A 24 0.24 20.58 20.78
CA VAL A 24 -0.09 20.14 19.42
C VAL A 24 0.77 20.90 18.41
N VAL A 25 0.92 22.22 18.58
CA VAL A 25 1.77 23.06 17.73
C VAL A 25 3.24 22.63 17.84
N GLN A 26 3.73 22.35 19.05
CA GLN A 26 5.07 21.82 19.27
C GLN A 26 5.24 20.46 18.59
N ALA A 27 4.30 19.53 18.77
CA ALA A 27 4.33 18.23 18.08
C ALA A 27 4.29 18.38 16.56
N CYS A 28 3.53 19.34 16.02
CA CYS A 28 3.53 19.67 14.60
C CYS A 28 4.90 20.15 14.12
N SER A 29 5.56 21.05 14.87
CA SER A 29 6.90 21.53 14.54
C SER A 29 7.91 20.39 14.52
N GLU A 30 7.92 19.55 15.55
CA GLU A 30 8.84 18.40 15.68
C GLU A 30 8.59 17.34 14.60
N LEU A 31 7.34 17.14 14.20
CA LEU A 31 6.94 16.19 13.16
C LEU A 31 6.98 16.79 11.74
N SER A 32 7.40 18.06 11.59
CA SER A 32 7.38 18.79 10.31
C SER A 32 6.00 18.80 9.63
N LEU A 33 4.93 18.90 10.43
CA LEU A 33 3.54 19.02 9.98
C LEU A 33 3.10 20.48 10.07
N LYS A 34 2.32 20.94 9.09
CA LYS A 34 1.70 22.27 9.14
C LYS A 34 0.45 22.22 10.05
N PRO A 35 0.31 23.10 11.05
CA PRO A 35 -0.88 23.14 11.92
C PRO A 35 -2.19 23.32 11.15
N ASP A 36 -2.17 24.12 10.08
CA ASP A 36 -3.32 24.36 9.20
C ASP A 36 -3.91 23.08 8.58
N ASP A 37 -3.09 22.03 8.43
CA ASP A 37 -3.51 20.75 7.86
C ASP A 37 -4.35 19.89 8.83
N LEU A 38 -4.44 20.28 10.11
CA LEU A 38 -5.25 19.60 11.12
C LEU A 38 -6.68 20.12 11.16
N SER A 39 -6.89 21.36 10.72
CA SER A 39 -8.22 21.95 10.61
C SER A 39 -9.00 21.31 9.47
N SER A 40 -10.33 21.17 9.64
CA SER A 40 -11.20 20.86 8.51
C SER A 40 -11.23 22.10 7.60
N LYS A 41 -10.56 22.05 6.45
CA LYS A 41 -10.68 23.12 5.47
C LYS A 41 -12.13 23.20 4.98
N PRO A 42 -12.72 24.42 4.89
CA PRO A 42 -14.02 24.58 4.25
C PRO A 42 -13.92 24.21 2.78
N THR A 43 -14.78 23.30 2.34
CA THR A 43 -14.82 22.76 0.98
C THR A 43 -15.45 23.79 0.04
N THR A 44 -14.73 24.85 -0.32
CA THR A 44 -15.22 25.86 -1.28
C THR A 44 -14.51 25.79 -2.63
N LEU A 45 -13.36 25.13 -2.76
CA LEU A 45 -12.55 25.17 -3.99
C LEU A 45 -12.97 24.18 -5.09
N LEU A 46 -13.86 23.22 -4.81
CA LEU A 46 -14.37 22.25 -5.80
C LEU A 46 -15.89 22.29 -6.00
N ALA A 47 -16.59 23.22 -5.33
CA ALA A 47 -18.04 23.39 -5.46
C ALA A 47 -18.45 24.30 -6.65
N ALA A 48 -17.50 24.72 -7.49
CA ALA A 48 -17.82 25.42 -8.73
C ALA A 48 -18.21 24.37 -9.80
N ASN A 49 -19.50 24.31 -10.14
CA ASN A 49 -20.16 23.38 -11.10
C ASN A 49 -20.68 22.05 -10.52
N SER A 50 -21.58 22.13 -9.53
CA SER A 50 -22.35 21.02 -8.96
C SER A 50 -23.38 20.37 -9.90
N ASN A 51 -23.52 20.84 -11.14
CA ASN A 51 -24.54 20.35 -12.08
C ASN A 51 -24.09 19.16 -12.93
N ASN A 52 -22.85 18.67 -12.74
CA ASN A 52 -22.33 17.52 -13.47
C ASN A 52 -22.07 16.36 -12.49
N PRO A 53 -22.72 15.18 -12.63
CA PRO A 53 -22.59 14.09 -11.67
C PRO A 53 -21.14 13.59 -11.50
N ILE A 54 -20.33 13.69 -12.55
CA ILE A 54 -18.89 13.36 -12.53
C ILE A 54 -18.10 14.27 -11.57
N ASN A 55 -18.48 15.55 -11.46
CA ASN A 55 -17.83 16.51 -10.57
C ASN A 55 -18.21 16.26 -9.10
N LYS A 56 -19.42 15.74 -8.85
CA LYS A 56 -19.87 15.35 -7.51
C LYS A 56 -19.07 14.16 -6.98
N ASP A 57 -18.90 13.12 -7.80
CA ASP A 57 -18.12 11.94 -7.41
C ASP A 57 -16.64 12.27 -7.17
N LEU A 58 -16.05 13.14 -8.01
CA LEU A 58 -14.68 13.62 -7.82
C LEU A 58 -14.51 14.48 -6.56
N GLY A 59 -15.49 15.34 -6.26
CA GLY A 59 -15.54 16.12 -5.02
C GLY A 59 -15.60 15.24 -3.79
N ASP A 60 -16.44 14.20 -3.80
CA ASP A 60 -16.57 13.24 -2.69
C ASP A 60 -15.30 12.41 -2.49
N ILE A 61 -14.65 11.98 -3.57
CA ILE A 61 -13.36 11.29 -3.52
C ILE A 61 -12.28 12.20 -2.92
N TYR A 62 -12.21 13.45 -3.37
CA TYR A 62 -11.25 14.43 -2.87
C TYR A 62 -11.46 14.69 -1.37
N ASN A 63 -12.71 14.88 -0.94
CA ASN A 63 -13.08 15.06 0.46
C ASN A 63 -12.69 13.87 1.33
N LYS A 64 -12.98 12.63 0.88
CA LYS A 64 -12.58 11.41 1.58
C LYS A 64 -11.06 11.28 1.72
N HIS A 65 -10.31 11.61 0.67
CA HIS A 65 -8.85 11.59 0.72
C HIS A 65 -8.27 12.65 1.64
N HIS A 66 -8.80 13.87 1.61
CA HIS A 66 -8.38 14.95 2.49
C HIS A 66 -8.65 14.59 3.95
N GLU A 67 -9.84 14.09 4.25
CA GLU A 67 -10.24 13.66 5.58
C GLU A 67 -9.41 12.48 6.10
N ALA A 68 -9.12 11.49 5.23
CA ALA A 68 -8.25 10.37 5.59
C ALA A 68 -6.82 10.83 5.93
N ARG A 69 -6.28 11.79 5.16
CA ARG A 69 -4.95 12.38 5.45
C ARG A 69 -4.95 13.16 6.76
N ARG A 70 -6.00 13.94 7.04
CA ARG A 70 -6.16 14.69 8.30
C ARG A 70 -6.17 13.74 9.49
N ARG A 71 -6.99 12.68 9.45
CA ARG A 71 -7.07 11.67 10.52
C ARG A 71 -5.73 10.95 10.73
N ALA A 72 -5.02 10.62 9.66
CA ALA A 72 -3.70 10.02 9.77
C ALA A 72 -2.70 10.93 10.49
N LYS A 73 -2.68 12.23 10.17
CA LYS A 73 -1.83 13.23 10.84
C LYS A 73 -2.16 13.37 12.33
N LEU A 74 -3.46 13.42 12.68
CA LEU A 74 -3.90 13.47 14.07
C LEU A 74 -3.45 12.24 14.88
N ILE A 75 -3.52 11.04 14.29
CA ILE A 75 -3.04 9.81 14.94
C ILE A 75 -1.53 9.84 15.18
N ILE A 76 -0.76 10.34 14.20
CA ILE A 76 0.70 10.47 14.35
C ILE A 76 1.04 11.43 15.50
N ILE A 77 0.34 12.57 15.57
CA ILE A 77 0.52 13.54 16.66
C ILE A 77 0.13 12.92 18.01
N ALA A 78 -1.02 12.24 18.10
CA ALA A 78 -1.46 11.59 19.32
C ALA A 78 -0.45 10.54 19.82
N LYS A 79 0.12 9.74 18.90
CA LYS A 79 1.18 8.78 19.23
C LYS A 79 2.45 9.47 19.73
N TYR A 80 2.88 10.53 19.05
CA TYR A 80 4.04 11.32 19.46
C TYR A 80 3.86 11.90 20.86
N LEU A 81 2.68 12.44 21.17
CA LEU A 81 2.38 13.01 22.49
C LEU A 81 2.36 11.95 23.60
N LEU A 82 1.90 10.73 23.30
CA LEU A 82 1.94 9.60 24.23
C LEU A 82 3.35 9.05 24.44
N GLU A 83 4.11 8.85 23.35
CA GLU A 83 5.48 8.32 23.39
C GLU A 83 6.44 9.23 24.16
N ASN A 84 6.22 10.54 24.10
CA ASN A 84 7.03 11.53 24.81
C ASN A 84 6.46 11.91 26.19
N ASN A 85 5.44 11.20 26.69
CA ASN A 85 4.83 11.46 28.00
C ASN A 85 4.28 12.89 28.19
N PHE A 86 3.96 13.61 27.12
CA PHE A 86 3.41 14.96 27.23
C PHE A 86 1.98 14.98 27.80
N LEU A 87 1.28 13.85 27.67
CA LEU A 87 -0.11 13.68 28.13
C LEU A 87 -0.30 12.43 29.00
N THR A 88 0.77 11.76 29.43
CA THR A 88 0.61 10.61 30.32
C THR A 88 0.02 11.09 31.66
N THR A 89 -1.20 10.63 31.92
CA THR A 89 -2.11 10.98 33.02
C THR A 89 -2.88 12.31 32.88
N ILE A 90 -3.89 12.29 31.99
CA ILE A 90 -5.11 13.10 32.14
C ILE A 90 -5.72 12.73 33.50
N GLY A 91 -5.44 13.53 34.51
CA GLY A 91 -5.75 13.22 35.92
C GLY A 91 -4.92 14.01 36.93
N ARG A 92 -3.86 14.71 36.52
CA ARG A 92 -3.20 15.71 37.39
C ARG A 92 -3.66 17.13 37.07
N PRO A 93 -4.03 17.92 38.09
CA PRO A 93 -4.46 19.30 37.90
C PRO A 93 -3.34 20.13 37.27
N ILE A 94 -3.74 21.09 36.44
CA ILE A 94 -2.92 21.99 35.60
C ILE A 94 -1.89 22.82 36.42
N SER A 95 -1.92 22.77 37.76
CA SER A 95 -1.01 23.55 38.61
C SER A 95 0.44 23.00 38.74
N GLN A 96 0.77 21.83 38.17
CA GLN A 96 2.11 21.24 38.31
C GLN A 96 3.01 21.25 37.05
N MET A 97 2.56 21.78 35.91
CA MET A 97 3.40 21.87 34.70
C MET A 97 4.35 23.09 34.66
N ALA A 98 4.41 23.88 35.72
CA ALA A 98 5.33 25.00 35.84
C ALA A 98 6.31 24.80 37.02
N ARG A 99 7.22 23.83 36.92
CA ARG A 99 8.48 23.74 37.71
C ARG A 99 9.25 22.46 37.34
N SER A 100 10.04 22.52 36.28
CA SER A 100 11.26 21.69 36.19
C SER A 100 12.22 22.32 35.18
N LEU A 101 12.67 23.52 35.52
CA LEU A 101 13.92 24.09 35.02
C LEU A 101 14.65 24.64 36.25
N SER A 102 15.91 24.26 36.40
CA SER A 102 16.86 24.58 37.48
C SER A 102 16.70 23.84 38.82
N ALA A 103 17.51 22.78 38.99
CA ALA A 103 18.25 22.50 40.23
C ALA A 103 19.24 21.35 39.99
N SER A 104 20.47 21.70 39.59
CA SER A 104 21.62 20.86 39.93
C SER A 104 21.84 20.99 41.44
N ASN A 105 21.71 19.91 42.19
CA ASN A 105 22.38 19.84 43.48
C ASN A 105 23.06 18.49 43.65
N THR A 106 24.38 18.61 43.63
CA THR A 106 25.41 17.72 44.12
C THR A 106 25.01 17.04 45.42
N ASN A 107 24.94 15.71 45.40
CA ASN A 107 25.21 14.90 46.58
C ASN A 107 26.33 13.90 46.26
N ARG A 108 27.41 14.07 47.01
CA ARG A 108 28.70 13.41 46.97
C ARG A 108 28.57 11.87 47.11
N PRO A 109 29.26 11.06 46.30
CA PRO A 109 29.24 9.61 46.48
C PRO A 109 30.18 9.20 47.63
N LYS A 110 29.67 8.38 48.56
CA LYS A 110 30.50 7.60 49.47
C LYS A 110 31.00 6.35 48.74
N SER A 111 32.30 6.09 48.91
CA SER A 111 33.07 4.96 48.41
C SER A 111 32.43 3.60 48.72
N THR A 112 32.35 2.71 47.73
CA THR A 112 32.75 1.31 47.86
C THR A 112 33.20 0.75 46.51
N HIS A 113 34.27 -0.02 46.58
CA HIS A 113 35.05 -0.62 45.52
C HIS A 113 34.25 -1.69 44.75
N SER A 114 33.48 -1.33 43.72
CA SER A 114 32.96 -2.28 42.70
C SER A 114 32.55 -1.62 41.35
N ALA A 115 32.78 -0.31 41.19
CA ALA A 115 32.21 0.47 40.08
C ALA A 115 32.89 0.28 38.72
N LYS A 116 34.12 -0.27 38.67
CA LYS A 116 34.85 -0.47 37.41
C LYS A 116 34.14 -1.50 36.52
N ASP A 117 33.79 -2.67 37.06
CA ASP A 117 33.14 -3.73 36.29
C ASP A 117 31.72 -3.32 35.84
N GLU A 118 30.99 -2.57 36.67
CA GLU A 118 29.64 -2.10 36.33
C GLU A 118 29.64 -0.96 35.30
N GLN A 119 30.64 -0.07 35.33
CA GLN A 119 30.84 0.94 34.28
C GLN A 119 31.28 0.29 32.97
N GLU A 120 32.18 -0.69 33.02
CA GLU A 120 32.69 -1.37 31.84
C GLU A 120 31.57 -2.16 31.13
N ILE A 121 30.72 -2.85 31.89
CA ILE A 121 29.51 -3.52 31.37
C ILE A 121 28.51 -2.49 30.77
N LYS A 122 28.34 -1.32 31.39
CA LYS A 122 27.48 -0.24 30.84
C LYS A 122 28.04 0.31 29.53
N VAL A 123 29.35 0.51 29.43
CA VAL A 123 30.03 0.96 28.20
C VAL A 123 29.97 -0.09 27.09
N GLU A 124 30.17 -1.37 27.42
CA GLU A 124 30.03 -2.50 26.49
C GLU A 124 28.61 -2.58 25.89
N ASN A 125 27.59 -2.40 26.73
CA ASN A 125 26.19 -2.37 26.30
C ASN A 125 25.86 -1.15 25.41
N ILE A 126 26.46 0.01 25.68
CA ILE A 126 26.33 1.20 24.83
C ILE A 126 27.00 0.96 23.47
N LYS A 127 28.22 0.41 23.44
CA LYS A 127 28.92 0.04 22.19
C LYS A 127 28.08 -0.93 21.35
N LYS A 128 27.51 -1.98 21.96
CA LYS A 128 26.63 -2.93 21.26
C LYS A 128 25.37 -2.27 20.71
N LYS A 129 24.76 -1.33 21.44
CA LYS A 129 23.61 -0.54 20.93
C LYS A 129 24.00 0.35 19.75
N ILE A 130 25.15 1.01 19.81
CA ILE A 130 25.67 1.86 18.71
C ILE A 130 25.93 1.02 17.46
N ILE A 131 26.61 -0.13 17.60
CA ILE A 131 26.88 -1.05 16.49
C ILE A 131 25.58 -1.54 15.85
N LYS A 132 24.59 -1.90 16.68
CA LYS A 132 23.26 -2.31 16.20
C LYS A 132 22.57 -1.19 15.42
N LYS A 133 22.65 0.06 15.90
CA LYS A 133 22.07 1.22 15.21
C LYS A 133 22.75 1.49 13.86
N ILE A 134 24.08 1.46 13.83
CA ILE A 134 24.86 1.63 12.59
C ILE A 134 24.54 0.52 11.57
N ASN A 135 24.40 -0.73 12.01
CA ASN A 135 24.03 -1.84 11.11
C ASN A 135 22.61 -1.69 10.57
N VAL A 136 21.65 -1.24 11.39
CA VAL A 136 20.29 -0.94 10.92
C VAL A 136 20.30 0.19 9.89
N GLU A 137 21.04 1.27 10.12
CA GLU A 137 21.18 2.37 9.15
C GLU A 137 21.84 1.92 7.84
N LYS A 138 22.90 1.10 7.91
CA LYS A 138 23.55 0.53 6.71
C LYS A 138 22.58 -0.35 5.93
N ASN A 139 21.81 -1.20 6.61
CA ASN A 139 20.82 -2.06 5.97
C ASN A 139 19.67 -1.26 5.34
N LEU A 140 19.22 -0.19 6.00
CA LEU A 140 18.21 0.72 5.46
C LEU A 140 18.72 1.45 4.21
N LYS A 141 19.98 1.92 4.21
CA LYS A 141 20.59 2.51 3.02
C LYS A 141 20.67 1.51 1.87
N LYS A 142 21.07 0.27 2.14
CA LYS A 142 21.12 -0.81 1.13
C LYS A 142 19.73 -1.11 0.55
N LEU A 143 18.71 -1.23 1.39
CA LEU A 143 17.31 -1.43 0.98
C LEU A 143 16.81 -0.28 0.09
N LYS A 144 17.10 0.97 0.45
CA LYS A 144 16.71 2.13 -0.38
C LYS A 144 17.35 2.10 -1.77
N ILE A 145 18.66 1.77 -1.85
CA ILE A 145 19.37 1.66 -3.12
C ILE A 145 18.81 0.52 -3.98
N GLU A 146 18.51 -0.64 -3.39
CA GLU A 146 17.90 -1.76 -4.11
C GLU A 146 16.50 -1.41 -4.64
N ASP A 147 15.66 -0.76 -3.84
CA ASP A 147 14.31 -0.35 -4.28
C ASP A 147 14.36 0.70 -5.39
N GLU A 148 15.27 1.67 -5.30
CA GLU A 148 15.43 2.67 -6.36
C GLU A 148 15.96 2.04 -7.66
N THR A 149 16.85 1.04 -7.55
CA THR A 149 17.34 0.28 -8.70
C THR A 149 16.23 -0.57 -9.33
N ARG A 150 15.39 -1.23 -8.51
CA ARG A 150 14.21 -1.97 -8.99
C ARG A 150 13.22 -1.04 -9.68
N ARG A 151 12.98 0.14 -9.13
CA ARG A 151 12.09 1.15 -9.73
C ARG A 151 12.61 1.62 -11.09
N LYS A 152 13.89 2.02 -11.18
CA LYS A 152 14.52 2.41 -12.46
C LYS A 152 14.46 1.29 -13.50
N ASN A 153 14.69 0.04 -13.09
CA ASN A 153 14.56 -1.12 -13.98
C ASN A 153 13.12 -1.36 -14.45
N PHE A 154 12.14 -1.14 -13.59
CA PHE A 154 10.73 -1.28 -13.95
C PHE A 154 10.28 -0.15 -14.89
N GLU A 155 10.65 1.09 -14.61
CA GLU A 155 10.39 2.26 -15.47
C GLU A 155 11.03 2.07 -16.86
N SER A 156 12.27 1.60 -16.93
CA SER A 156 12.95 1.29 -18.21
C SER A 156 12.23 0.17 -18.99
N LYS A 157 11.77 -0.89 -18.31
CA LYS A 157 10.97 -1.96 -18.94
C LYS A 157 9.63 -1.46 -19.47
N LEU A 158 8.96 -0.57 -18.75
CA LEU A 158 7.72 0.07 -19.20
C LEU A 158 7.96 0.96 -20.42
N TYR A 159 9.00 1.80 -20.36
CA TYR A 159 9.39 2.67 -21.46
C TYR A 159 9.71 1.86 -22.73
N ALA A 160 10.51 0.78 -22.62
CA ALA A 160 10.82 -0.09 -23.74
C ALA A 160 9.59 -0.78 -24.35
N LYS A 161 8.62 -1.20 -23.52
CA LYS A 161 7.34 -1.74 -24.00
C LYS A 161 6.51 -0.70 -24.74
N SER A 162 6.43 0.52 -24.21
CA SER A 162 5.72 1.64 -24.85
C SER A 162 6.33 1.99 -26.21
N CYS A 163 7.66 2.13 -26.29
CA CYS A 163 8.36 2.39 -27.54
C CYS A 163 8.14 1.30 -28.60
N ARG A 164 8.16 0.02 -28.21
CA ARG A 164 7.86 -1.10 -29.14
C ARG A 164 6.41 -1.08 -29.65
N SER A 165 5.45 -0.78 -28.77
CA SER A 165 4.03 -0.66 -29.14
C SER A 165 3.82 0.49 -30.14
N ASN A 166 4.36 1.67 -29.83
CA ASN A 166 4.21 2.85 -30.70
C ASN A 166 4.88 2.66 -32.06
N ARG A 167 6.06 2.00 -32.11
CA ARG A 167 6.74 1.70 -33.37
C ARG A 167 5.95 0.72 -34.24
N LYS A 168 5.29 -0.27 -33.63
CA LYS A 168 4.42 -1.22 -34.34
C LYS A 168 3.19 -0.52 -34.91
N ILE A 169 2.52 0.33 -34.11
CA ILE A 169 1.33 1.09 -34.54
C ILE A 169 1.69 2.06 -35.68
N MET A 170 2.81 2.79 -35.58
CA MET A 170 3.26 3.67 -36.67
C MET A 170 3.53 2.90 -37.96
N ASN A 171 4.25 1.78 -37.90
CA ASN A 171 4.57 0.98 -39.08
C ASN A 171 3.32 0.37 -39.74
N GLU A 172 2.35 -0.09 -38.94
CA GLU A 172 1.06 -0.59 -39.45
C GLU A 172 0.25 0.54 -40.11
N SER A 173 0.29 1.77 -39.59
CA SER A 173 -0.38 2.91 -40.22
C SER A 173 0.29 3.31 -41.54
N LYS A 174 1.63 3.35 -41.59
CA LYS A 174 2.41 3.70 -42.77
C LYS A 174 2.18 2.72 -43.91
N THR A 175 2.21 1.41 -43.62
CA THR A 175 1.96 0.36 -44.62
C THR A 175 0.53 0.36 -45.15
N ARG A 176 -0.47 0.70 -44.32
CA ARG A 176 -1.86 0.90 -44.78
C ARG A 176 -1.99 2.10 -45.70
N PHE A 177 -1.37 3.23 -45.35
CA PHE A 177 -1.36 4.43 -46.18
C PHE A 177 -0.67 4.17 -47.54
N GLU A 178 0.50 3.53 -47.54
CA GLU A 178 1.21 3.20 -48.78
C GLU A 178 0.41 2.27 -49.70
N LYS A 179 -0.30 1.28 -49.15
CA LYS A 179 -1.19 0.40 -49.94
C LYS A 179 -2.39 1.15 -50.51
N HIS A 180 -2.99 2.04 -49.73
CA HIS A 180 -4.11 2.87 -50.18
C HIS A 180 -3.66 3.83 -51.30
N ASP A 181 -2.50 4.47 -51.14
CA ASP A 181 -1.96 5.42 -52.09
C ASP A 181 -1.59 4.74 -53.43
N LYS A 182 -1.00 3.53 -53.37
CA LYS A 182 -0.78 2.69 -54.57
C LYS A 182 -2.09 2.38 -55.30
N ARG A 183 -3.15 2.01 -54.57
CA ARG A 183 -4.46 1.69 -55.17
C ARG A 183 -5.11 2.91 -55.82
N ILE A 184 -4.99 4.09 -55.21
CA ILE A 184 -5.47 5.34 -55.82
C ILE A 184 -4.70 5.64 -57.11
N LYS A 185 -3.36 5.55 -57.09
CA LYS A 185 -2.54 5.77 -58.28
C LYS A 185 -2.90 4.81 -59.41
N GLU A 186 -3.14 3.53 -59.12
CA GLU A 186 -3.61 2.56 -60.11
C GLU A 186 -4.98 2.92 -60.72
N ILE A 187 -5.93 3.39 -59.90
CA ILE A 187 -7.26 3.82 -60.40
C ILE A 187 -7.12 5.05 -61.30
N LEU A 188 -6.30 6.02 -60.90
CA LEU A 188 -6.05 7.23 -61.68
C LEU A 188 -5.37 6.89 -63.02
N LEU A 189 -4.35 6.03 -63.01
CA LEU A 189 -3.71 5.54 -64.24
C LEU A 189 -4.70 4.84 -65.17
N LYS A 190 -5.59 3.99 -64.65
CA LYS A 190 -6.62 3.32 -65.47
C LYS A 190 -7.60 4.33 -66.08
N LYS A 191 -8.00 5.35 -65.32
CA LYS A 191 -8.89 6.42 -65.82
C LYS A 191 -8.20 7.25 -66.89
N GLN A 192 -6.95 7.63 -66.68
CA GLN A 192 -6.17 8.40 -67.64
C GLN A 192 -5.99 7.62 -68.94
N LYS A 193 -5.59 6.34 -68.88
CA LYS A 193 -5.45 5.50 -70.07
C LYS A 193 -6.75 5.39 -70.87
N LYS A 194 -7.89 5.28 -70.18
CA LYS A 194 -9.22 5.25 -70.82
C LYS A 194 -9.58 6.58 -71.48
N LEU A 195 -9.19 7.70 -70.89
CA LEU A 195 -9.38 9.03 -71.49
C LEU A 195 -8.50 9.19 -72.74
N GLU A 196 -7.22 8.83 -72.66
CA GLU A 196 -6.30 8.88 -73.81
C GLU A 196 -6.77 7.97 -74.96
N GLU A 197 -7.32 6.79 -74.65
CA GLU A 197 -7.89 5.88 -75.65
C GLU A 197 -9.15 6.45 -76.29
N ASN A 198 -10.02 7.09 -75.51
CA ASN A 198 -11.19 7.79 -76.02
C ASN A 198 -10.83 9.01 -76.88
N GLU A 199 -9.81 9.77 -76.49
CA GLU A 199 -9.31 10.92 -77.26
C GLU A 199 -8.66 10.48 -78.56
N LYS A 200 -7.85 9.41 -78.56
CA LYS A 200 -7.29 8.84 -79.79
C LYS A 200 -8.38 8.33 -80.73
N ASN A 201 -9.40 7.67 -80.19
CA ASN A 201 -10.56 7.25 -80.98
C ASN A 201 -11.33 8.46 -81.53
N ALA A 202 -11.54 9.51 -80.74
CA ALA A 202 -12.19 10.73 -81.22
C ALA A 202 -11.38 11.42 -82.33
N LEU A 203 -10.06 11.52 -82.16
CA LEU A 203 -9.16 12.13 -83.15
C LEU A 203 -9.09 11.33 -84.46
N SER A 204 -9.12 9.99 -84.40
CA SER A 204 -9.15 9.16 -85.61
C SER A 204 -10.42 9.40 -86.44
N TYR A 205 -11.54 9.70 -85.79
CA TYR A 205 -12.77 10.11 -86.49
C TYR A 205 -12.70 11.53 -87.07
N MET A 206 -11.92 12.44 -86.49
CA MET A 206 -11.76 13.81 -87.03
C MET A 206 -10.87 13.86 -88.28
N SER A 207 -9.91 12.95 -88.42
CA SER A 207 -9.05 12.82 -89.60
C SER A 207 -9.68 12.06 -90.77
N MET A 208 -10.88 11.49 -90.57
CA MET A 208 -11.55 10.65 -91.55
C MET A 208 -12.22 11.51 -92.64
N PRO A 209 -12.10 11.16 -93.94
CA PRO A 209 -12.83 11.83 -95.01
C PRO A 209 -14.34 11.85 -94.72
N LYS A 210 -15.03 12.94 -95.07
CA LYS A 210 -16.46 13.15 -94.72
C LYS A 210 -17.37 11.95 -95.10
N ASP A 211 -17.06 11.26 -96.19
CA ASP A 211 -17.85 10.13 -96.69
C ASP A 211 -17.63 8.85 -95.87
N GLU A 212 -16.40 8.59 -95.43
CA GLU A 212 -16.08 7.48 -94.53
C GLU A 212 -16.61 7.72 -93.12
N PHE A 213 -16.50 8.96 -92.62
CA PHE A 213 -17.08 9.35 -91.33
C PHE A 213 -18.61 9.17 -91.34
N LYS A 214 -19.27 9.55 -92.44
CA LYS A 214 -20.71 9.35 -92.63
C LYS A 214 -21.08 7.87 -92.61
N THR A 215 -20.22 6.99 -93.14
CA THR A 215 -20.44 5.55 -93.16
C THR A 215 -20.29 4.94 -91.75
N VAL A 216 -19.30 5.38 -90.97
CA VAL A 216 -19.12 4.96 -89.57
C VAL A 216 -20.21 5.51 -88.65
N TYR A 217 -20.55 6.80 -88.78
CA TYR A 217 -21.67 7.42 -88.05
C TYR A 217 -22.99 6.74 -88.37
N ASN A 218 -23.21 6.41 -89.65
CA ASN A 218 -24.38 5.65 -90.07
C ASN A 218 -24.35 4.22 -89.55
N SER A 219 -23.19 3.59 -89.34
CA SER A 219 -23.08 2.27 -88.69
C SER A 219 -23.48 2.33 -87.20
N PHE A 220 -23.11 3.39 -86.49
CA PHE A 220 -23.60 3.67 -85.13
C PHE A 220 -25.09 4.05 -85.08
N HIS A 221 -25.65 4.59 -86.17
CA HIS A 221 -27.08 4.90 -86.31
C HIS A 221 -27.92 3.78 -86.95
N SER A 222 -27.29 2.81 -87.62
CA SER A 222 -27.95 1.68 -88.29
C SER A 222 -27.91 0.38 -87.48
N MET A 223 -27.13 0.33 -86.39
CA MET A 223 -27.48 -0.55 -85.28
C MET A 223 -28.82 -0.10 -84.72
N GLU A 224 -29.87 -0.86 -85.03
CA GLU A 224 -31.25 -0.73 -84.56
C GLU A 224 -31.37 -0.11 -83.15
N LYS A 225 -31.49 1.22 -83.10
CA LYS A 225 -32.50 1.81 -82.22
C LYS A 225 -33.75 1.94 -83.07
N ALA A 226 -34.81 1.25 -82.65
CA ALA A 226 -36.10 1.25 -83.32
C ALA A 226 -36.49 2.67 -83.74
N SER A 227 -36.53 2.92 -85.05
CA SER A 227 -37.10 4.17 -85.57
C SER A 227 -38.60 4.15 -85.28
N THR A 228 -39.10 5.19 -84.63
CA THR A 228 -40.53 5.42 -84.47
C THR A 228 -41.18 5.55 -85.85
N PRO A 229 -42.13 4.68 -86.23
CA PRO A 229 -42.79 4.76 -87.52
C PRO A 229 -43.73 5.97 -87.52
N GLY A 230 -43.64 6.84 -88.54
CA GLY A 230 -44.69 7.85 -88.76
C GLY A 230 -44.34 9.18 -89.43
N LYS A 231 -43.12 9.44 -89.90
CA LYS A 231 -42.82 10.71 -90.58
C LYS A 231 -42.19 10.51 -91.96
N ARG A 232 -43.04 10.24 -92.96
CA ARG A 232 -42.79 10.71 -94.34
C ARG A 232 -43.62 11.97 -94.53
N ILE A 233 -42.96 13.12 -94.56
CA ILE A 233 -43.60 14.38 -94.96
C ILE A 233 -43.40 14.48 -96.47
N SER A 234 -44.43 14.15 -97.25
CA SER A 234 -44.48 14.50 -98.67
C SER A 234 -44.68 16.01 -98.79
N ARG A 235 -43.79 16.69 -99.52
CA ARG A 235 -43.96 18.11 -99.87
C ARG A 235 -44.98 18.22 -101.01
N MET A 236 -45.96 19.09 -100.84
CA MET A 236 -47.04 19.34 -101.80
C MET A 236 -46.55 20.34 -102.85
N HIS A 237 -46.81 20.06 -104.13
CA HIS A 237 -46.55 20.93 -105.28
C HIS A 237 -47.69 21.97 -105.44
N TYR A 238 -47.35 23.06 -106.15
CA TYR A 238 -48.14 24.28 -106.37
C TYR A 238 -49.60 24.05 -106.79
N ILE A 239 -50.47 24.94 -106.30
CA ILE A 239 -51.92 25.03 -106.58
C ILE A 239 -52.14 25.75 -107.91
N ASP A 240 -53.01 25.19 -108.75
CA ASP A 240 -53.55 25.82 -109.96
C ASP A 240 -54.92 26.46 -109.61
N GLU A 241 -55.16 27.69 -110.08
CA GLU A 241 -56.27 28.56 -109.69
C GLU A 241 -57.59 28.16 -110.37
N ASN A 242 -58.39 27.30 -109.71
CA ASN A 242 -59.81 27.14 -110.01
C ASN A 242 -60.60 26.96 -108.70
N ASP A 243 -61.63 27.78 -108.48
CA ASP A 243 -62.34 27.94 -107.19
C ASP A 243 -63.01 26.66 -106.65
N ASP A 244 -63.40 25.71 -107.50
CA ASP A 244 -63.99 24.43 -107.06
C ASP A 244 -62.97 23.49 -106.39
N SER A 245 -61.67 23.70 -106.64
CA SER A 245 -60.56 22.95 -106.01
C SER A 245 -60.38 23.31 -104.54
N ILE A 246 -60.63 24.58 -104.16
CA ILE A 246 -60.38 25.09 -102.82
C ILE A 246 -61.38 24.49 -101.82
N ASN A 247 -62.67 24.42 -102.18
CA ASN A 247 -63.69 23.82 -101.33
C ASN A 247 -63.47 22.31 -101.14
N GLN A 248 -63.08 21.59 -102.19
CA GLN A 248 -62.71 20.17 -102.08
C GLN A 248 -61.47 19.95 -101.21
N GLN A 249 -60.45 20.82 -101.33
CA GLN A 249 -59.26 20.75 -100.48
C GLN A 249 -59.55 21.12 -99.02
N LEU A 250 -60.46 22.05 -98.76
CA LEU A 250 -60.91 22.39 -97.41
C LEU A 250 -61.68 21.25 -96.76
N ASP A 251 -62.57 20.59 -97.49
CA ASP A 251 -63.27 19.40 -97.00
C ASP A 251 -62.31 18.23 -96.76
N GLU A 252 -61.33 18.04 -97.65
CA GLU A 252 -60.29 17.03 -97.46
C GLU A 252 -59.39 17.36 -96.26
N PHE A 253 -59.06 18.64 -96.05
CA PHE A 253 -58.31 19.11 -94.90
C PHE A 253 -59.07 18.89 -93.59
N LYS A 254 -60.37 19.21 -93.57
CA LYS A 254 -61.25 19.01 -92.42
C LYS A 254 -61.38 17.53 -92.08
N PHE A 255 -61.57 16.67 -93.09
CA PHE A 255 -61.57 15.22 -92.92
C PHE A 255 -60.23 14.69 -92.37
N ARG A 256 -59.09 15.21 -92.87
CA ARG A 256 -57.76 14.83 -92.36
C ARG A 256 -57.55 15.30 -90.91
N MET A 257 -58.03 16.48 -90.55
CA MET A 257 -57.98 17.01 -89.20
C MET A 257 -58.84 16.19 -88.23
N ASP A 258 -60.07 15.84 -88.61
CA ASP A 258 -60.95 15.01 -87.78
C ASP A 258 -60.37 13.60 -87.58
N LYS A 259 -59.80 13.01 -88.64
CA LYS A 259 -59.14 11.70 -88.55
C LYS A 259 -57.83 11.75 -87.75
N SER A 260 -57.18 12.92 -87.66
CA SER A 260 -56.03 13.16 -86.79
C SER A 260 -56.46 13.31 -85.33
N ALA A 261 -57.53 14.06 -85.08
CA ALA A 261 -58.11 14.25 -83.76
C ALA A 261 -58.60 12.93 -83.16
N GLN A 262 -59.29 12.09 -83.94
CA GLN A 262 -59.71 10.75 -83.52
C GLN A 262 -58.52 9.84 -83.17
N ARG A 263 -57.41 9.92 -83.94
CA ARG A 263 -56.18 9.17 -83.65
C ARG A 263 -55.51 9.66 -82.37
N ALA A 264 -55.45 10.97 -82.15
CA ALA A 264 -54.92 11.55 -80.92
C ALA A 264 -55.76 11.15 -79.70
N GLN A 265 -57.09 11.18 -79.83
CA GLN A 265 -58.01 10.77 -78.77
C GLN A 265 -57.89 9.28 -78.44
N LYS A 266 -57.73 8.41 -79.45
CA LYS A 266 -57.49 6.98 -79.26
C LYS A 266 -56.15 6.72 -78.57
N ALA A 267 -55.07 7.38 -78.99
CA ALA A 267 -53.75 7.24 -78.38
C ALA A 267 -53.71 7.75 -76.92
N LEU A 268 -54.46 8.83 -76.62
CA LEU A 268 -54.62 9.33 -75.25
C LEU A 268 -55.41 8.35 -74.37
N LYS A 269 -56.52 7.79 -74.89
CA LYS A 269 -57.27 6.74 -74.17
C LYS A 269 -56.45 5.47 -73.96
N GLU A 270 -55.68 5.02 -74.95
CA GLU A 270 -54.79 3.86 -74.81
C GLU A 270 -53.67 4.12 -73.79
N LYS A 271 -53.06 5.32 -73.79
CA LYS A 271 -52.09 5.70 -72.75
C LYS A 271 -52.72 5.77 -71.36
N ALA A 272 -53.91 6.32 -71.22
CA ALA A 272 -54.63 6.38 -69.94
C ALA A 272 -55.00 4.97 -69.44
N ASN A 273 -55.47 4.09 -70.33
CA ASN A 273 -55.86 2.72 -70.00
C ASN A 273 -54.67 1.78 -69.76
N SER A 274 -53.47 2.11 -70.26
CA SER A 274 -52.26 1.29 -70.06
C SER A 274 -51.71 1.30 -68.63
N GLY A 275 -52.27 2.10 -67.71
CA GLY A 275 -51.81 2.22 -66.33
C GLY A 275 -50.41 2.82 -66.16
N ASN A 276 -49.70 3.11 -67.26
CA ASN A 276 -48.31 3.57 -67.29
C ASN A 276 -48.20 5.10 -67.21
N LEU A 277 -48.98 5.72 -66.31
CA LEU A 277 -48.93 7.17 -66.05
C LEU A 277 -47.64 7.59 -65.32
N VAL A 278 -46.92 6.65 -64.72
CA VAL A 278 -45.61 6.88 -64.10
C VAL A 278 -44.55 6.52 -65.13
N SER A 279 -43.89 7.55 -65.69
CA SER A 279 -42.84 7.36 -66.69
C SER A 279 -41.84 6.28 -66.26
N VAL A 280 -41.32 5.50 -67.21
CA VAL A 280 -40.26 4.50 -66.97
C VAL A 280 -39.08 5.09 -66.16
N ASN A 281 -38.86 6.41 -66.23
CA ASN A 281 -37.88 7.13 -65.42
C ASN A 281 -38.26 7.23 -63.94
N ALA A 282 -39.52 7.43 -63.58
CA ALA A 282 -39.94 7.52 -62.18
C ALA A 282 -39.86 6.16 -61.46
N ASN A 283 -40.19 5.05 -62.14
CA ASN A 283 -39.94 3.70 -61.59
C ASN A 283 -38.45 3.38 -61.47
N LYS A 284 -37.61 3.80 -62.42
CA LYS A 284 -36.14 3.68 -62.31
C LYS A 284 -35.58 4.46 -61.13
N VAL A 285 -36.07 5.68 -60.88
CA VAL A 285 -35.65 6.50 -59.73
C VAL A 285 -36.12 5.88 -58.42
N LYS A 286 -37.34 5.33 -58.36
CA LYS A 286 -37.85 4.62 -57.17
C LYS A 286 -36.98 3.40 -56.84
N LEU A 287 -36.71 2.53 -57.82
CA LEU A 287 -35.84 1.37 -57.66
C LEU A 287 -34.41 1.77 -57.25
N ALA A 288 -33.86 2.86 -57.81
CA ALA A 288 -32.54 3.35 -57.43
C ALA A 288 -32.51 3.84 -55.97
N LYS A 289 -33.57 4.49 -55.49
CA LYS A 289 -33.69 4.89 -54.07
C LYS A 289 -33.77 3.69 -53.15
N GLU A 290 -34.61 2.70 -53.48
CA GLU A 290 -34.73 1.45 -52.71
C GLU A 290 -33.39 0.68 -52.66
N PHE A 291 -32.64 0.63 -53.76
CA PHE A 291 -31.30 0.03 -53.76
C PHE A 291 -30.31 0.76 -52.86
N ILE A 292 -30.32 2.09 -52.87
CA ILE A 292 -29.46 2.90 -52.00
C ILE A 292 -29.85 2.67 -50.53
N GLU A 293 -31.15 2.63 -50.20
CA GLU A 293 -31.63 2.34 -48.84
C GLU A 293 -31.15 0.96 -48.38
N ILE A 294 -31.37 -0.08 -49.18
CA ILE A 294 -30.92 -1.46 -48.85
C ILE A 294 -29.39 -1.51 -48.65
N GLU A 295 -28.62 -0.82 -49.49
CA GLU A 295 -27.15 -0.82 -49.35
C GLU A 295 -26.70 -0.05 -48.10
N THR A 296 -27.37 1.04 -47.75
CA THR A 296 -27.10 1.76 -46.49
C THR A 296 -27.48 0.94 -45.26
N GLU A 297 -28.60 0.22 -45.31
CA GLU A 297 -29.04 -0.65 -44.22
C GLU A 297 -28.09 -1.83 -44.03
N LYS A 298 -27.62 -2.44 -45.12
CA LYS A 298 -26.58 -3.49 -45.06
C LYS A 298 -25.29 -2.99 -44.41
N LYS A 299 -24.82 -1.79 -44.78
CA LYS A 299 -23.64 -1.16 -44.14
C LYS A 299 -23.87 -0.89 -42.66
N ASN A 300 -25.08 -0.47 -42.27
CA ASN A 300 -25.44 -0.25 -40.88
C ASN A 300 -25.46 -1.57 -40.09
N ILE A 301 -26.00 -2.65 -40.66
CA ILE A 301 -25.99 -3.99 -40.05
C ILE A 301 -24.56 -4.51 -39.88
N GLU A 302 -23.69 -4.38 -40.88
CA GLU A 302 -22.28 -4.75 -40.77
C GLU A 302 -21.57 -3.95 -39.66
N LYS A 303 -21.86 -2.64 -39.56
CA LYS A 303 -21.31 -1.79 -38.50
C LYS A 303 -21.80 -2.20 -37.11
N LEU A 304 -23.09 -2.51 -36.95
CA LEU A 304 -23.67 -3.01 -35.71
C LEU A 304 -23.06 -4.36 -35.30
N SER A 305 -22.91 -5.28 -36.26
CA SER A 305 -22.25 -6.57 -36.04
C SER A 305 -20.79 -6.40 -35.58
N SER A 306 -20.04 -5.49 -36.23
CA SER A 306 -18.67 -5.15 -35.82
C SER A 306 -18.60 -4.55 -34.41
N MET A 307 -19.53 -3.66 -34.05
CA MET A 307 -19.60 -3.10 -32.70
C MET A 307 -19.92 -4.17 -31.67
N ARG A 308 -20.86 -5.08 -31.96
CA ARG A 308 -21.21 -6.21 -31.09
C ARG A 308 -19.98 -7.10 -30.85
N GLN A 309 -19.24 -7.45 -31.90
CA GLN A 309 -18.02 -8.26 -31.76
C GLN A 309 -16.97 -7.57 -30.91
N LYS A 310 -16.72 -6.26 -31.12
CA LYS A 310 -15.79 -5.49 -30.28
C LYS A 310 -16.21 -5.48 -28.81
N PHE A 311 -17.52 -5.43 -28.54
CA PHE A 311 -18.05 -5.46 -27.18
C PHE A 311 -17.83 -6.82 -26.52
N VAL A 312 -18.08 -7.92 -27.24
CA VAL A 312 -17.79 -9.29 -26.79
C VAL A 312 -16.29 -9.46 -26.50
N ASP A 313 -15.41 -9.03 -27.41
CA ASP A 313 -13.96 -9.10 -27.21
C ASP A 313 -13.48 -8.22 -26.03
N SER A 314 -14.14 -7.09 -25.81
CA SER A 314 -13.87 -6.23 -24.66
C SER A 314 -14.26 -6.90 -23.35
N ASN A 315 -15.46 -7.51 -23.28
CA ASN A 315 -15.91 -8.25 -22.10
C ASN A 315 -15.02 -9.45 -21.82
N LYS A 316 -14.64 -10.22 -22.85
CA LYS A 316 -13.70 -11.34 -22.70
C LYS A 316 -12.36 -10.89 -22.10
N ARG A 317 -11.81 -9.76 -22.57
CA ARG A 317 -10.59 -9.18 -21.99
C ARG A 317 -10.78 -8.74 -20.54
N ARG A 318 -11.96 -8.23 -20.18
CA ARG A 318 -12.30 -7.86 -18.80
C ARG A 318 -12.32 -9.08 -17.90
N ASP A 319 -12.94 -10.17 -18.35
CA ASP A 319 -13.06 -11.41 -17.59
C ASP A 319 -11.69 -12.10 -17.43
N ASP A 320 -10.84 -12.05 -18.45
CA ASP A 320 -9.44 -12.52 -18.37
C ASP A 320 -8.63 -11.71 -17.33
N LEU A 321 -8.82 -10.39 -17.29
CA LEU A 321 -8.17 -9.52 -16.30
C LEU A 321 -8.66 -9.82 -14.88
N LEU A 322 -9.97 -9.94 -14.69
CA LEU A 322 -10.57 -10.32 -13.41
C LEU A 322 -10.05 -11.67 -12.92
N SER A 323 -9.99 -12.67 -13.81
CA SER A 323 -9.46 -13.99 -13.50
C SER A 323 -7.99 -13.97 -13.10
N ARG A 324 -7.16 -13.15 -13.76
CA ARG A 324 -5.75 -12.97 -13.40
C ARG A 324 -5.58 -12.30 -12.04
N GLU A 325 -6.40 -11.31 -11.74
CA GLU A 325 -6.33 -10.58 -10.48
C GLU A 325 -6.82 -11.45 -9.31
N GLN A 326 -7.89 -12.22 -9.50
CA GLN A 326 -8.35 -13.22 -8.53
C GLN A 326 -7.26 -14.25 -8.21
N ARG A 327 -6.53 -14.75 -9.23
CA ARG A 327 -5.38 -15.65 -8.99
C ARG A 327 -4.27 -14.97 -8.20
N ARG A 328 -3.95 -13.69 -8.50
CA ARG A 328 -2.93 -12.93 -7.75
C ARG A 328 -3.32 -12.75 -6.29
N ILE A 329 -4.58 -12.39 -6.03
CA ILE A 329 -5.12 -12.25 -4.68
C ILE A 329 -5.02 -13.60 -3.94
N ALA A 330 -5.43 -14.70 -4.56
CA ALA A 330 -5.35 -16.03 -3.95
C ALA A 330 -3.91 -16.44 -3.59
N ILE A 331 -2.94 -16.19 -4.48
CA ILE A 331 -1.52 -16.44 -4.20
C ILE A 331 -1.02 -15.56 -3.04
N SER A 332 -1.42 -14.28 -3.01
CA SER A 332 -1.05 -13.35 -1.95
C SER A 332 -1.60 -13.78 -0.59
N ILE A 333 -2.86 -14.22 -0.54
CA ILE A 333 -3.50 -14.73 0.69
C ILE A 333 -2.76 -15.96 1.20
N LYS A 334 -2.53 -16.97 0.35
CA LYS A 334 -1.74 -18.17 0.73
C LYS A 334 -0.34 -17.81 1.24
N GLY A 335 0.32 -16.85 0.60
CA GLY A 335 1.62 -16.36 1.04
C GLY A 335 1.59 -15.68 2.42
N GLN A 336 0.52 -14.94 2.73
CA GLN A 336 0.31 -14.35 4.06
C GLN A 336 0.00 -15.41 5.12
N GLU A 337 -0.86 -16.38 4.82
CA GLU A 337 -1.17 -17.50 5.71
C GLU A 337 0.08 -18.28 6.08
N THR A 338 0.94 -18.58 5.10
CA THR A 338 2.18 -19.32 5.33
C THR A 338 3.15 -18.52 6.21
N ARG A 339 3.24 -17.19 6.00
CA ARG A 339 4.03 -16.30 6.86
C ARG A 339 3.50 -16.27 8.29
N LEU A 340 2.18 -16.16 8.49
CA LEU A 340 1.56 -16.18 9.81
C LEU A 340 1.82 -17.50 10.54
N ILE A 341 1.72 -18.64 9.84
CA ILE A 341 2.05 -19.96 10.40
C ILE A 341 3.53 -20.01 10.81
N THR A 342 4.43 -19.51 9.97
CA THR A 342 5.88 -19.49 10.25
C THR A 342 6.20 -18.59 11.46
N GLU A 343 5.55 -17.42 11.55
CA GLU A 343 5.67 -16.50 12.67
C GLU A 343 5.18 -17.15 13.97
N LYS A 344 4.05 -17.87 13.93
CA LYS A 344 3.47 -18.58 15.07
C LYS A 344 4.41 -19.67 15.59
N ILE A 345 4.94 -20.52 14.69
CA ILE A 345 5.93 -21.55 15.06
C ILE A 345 7.17 -20.92 15.70
N ARG A 346 7.63 -19.78 15.17
CA ARG A 346 8.78 -19.06 15.73
C ARG A 346 8.48 -18.51 17.13
N GLN A 347 7.28 -17.99 17.37
CA GLN A 347 6.84 -17.51 18.67
C GLN A 347 6.73 -18.66 19.69
N GLU A 348 6.16 -19.79 19.30
CA GLU A 348 6.06 -20.99 20.13
C GLU A 348 7.44 -21.51 20.53
N LYS A 349 8.39 -21.61 19.59
CA LYS A 349 9.78 -21.98 19.90
C LYS A 349 10.44 -20.98 20.88
N ALA A 350 10.29 -19.69 20.63
CA ALA A 350 10.84 -18.66 21.51
C ALA A 350 10.22 -18.67 22.92
N GLN A 351 8.97 -19.10 23.05
CA GLN A 351 8.31 -19.27 24.34
C GLN A 351 8.83 -20.52 25.06
N ALA A 352 8.93 -21.66 24.37
CA ALA A 352 9.51 -22.89 24.92
C ALA A 352 10.96 -22.65 25.42
N ASP A 353 11.78 -21.92 24.66
CA ASP A 353 13.14 -21.56 25.07
C ASP A 353 13.17 -20.68 26.34
N LYS A 354 12.18 -19.79 26.52
CA LYS A 354 12.06 -18.96 27.73
C LYS A 354 11.67 -19.79 28.95
N GLU A 355 10.72 -20.71 28.77
CA GLU A 355 10.25 -21.61 29.83
C GLU A 355 11.40 -22.53 30.28
N MET A 356 12.14 -23.13 29.34
CA MET A 356 13.32 -23.93 29.63
C MET A 356 14.39 -23.13 30.38
N ASN A 357 14.66 -21.89 29.98
CA ASN A 357 15.61 -21.02 30.67
C ASN A 357 15.17 -20.65 32.10
N LEU A 358 13.86 -20.48 32.32
CA LEU A 358 13.30 -20.23 33.66
C LEU A 358 13.43 -21.47 34.54
N GLU A 359 13.12 -22.65 34.00
CA GLU A 359 13.25 -23.92 34.69
C GLU A 359 14.72 -24.18 35.10
N GLN A 360 15.67 -24.01 34.19
CA GLN A 360 17.10 -24.13 34.49
C GLN A 360 17.56 -23.15 35.58
N LYS A 361 17.08 -21.90 35.56
CA LYS A 361 17.37 -20.92 36.61
C LYS A 361 16.77 -21.33 37.96
N SER A 362 15.56 -21.88 37.96
CA SER A 362 14.90 -22.36 39.18
C SER A 362 15.66 -23.54 39.79
N ALA A 363 16.06 -24.52 38.98
CA ALA A 363 16.85 -25.67 39.40
C ALA A 363 18.22 -25.24 39.97
N LYS A 364 18.88 -24.26 39.34
CA LYS A 364 20.14 -23.70 39.85
C LYS A 364 19.94 -22.99 41.19
N LYS A 365 18.85 -22.21 41.36
CA LYS A 365 18.52 -21.58 42.64
C LYS A 365 18.30 -22.62 43.74
N GLU A 366 17.58 -23.69 43.45
CA GLU A 366 17.32 -24.75 44.43
C GLU A 366 18.61 -25.47 44.87
N LYS A 367 19.51 -25.76 43.93
CA LYS A 367 20.84 -26.31 44.25
C LYS A 367 21.63 -25.39 45.19
N ASN A 368 21.70 -24.10 44.87
CA ASN A 368 22.37 -23.12 45.72
C ASN A 368 21.75 -23.04 47.13
N ILE A 369 20.43 -23.12 47.24
CA ILE A 369 19.74 -23.12 48.55
C ILE A 369 20.15 -24.35 49.37
N LYS A 370 20.22 -25.53 48.75
CA LYS A 370 20.67 -26.78 49.42
C LYS A 370 22.11 -26.65 49.90
N GLU A 371 23.02 -26.16 49.05
CA GLU A 371 24.43 -25.94 49.40
C GLU A 371 24.58 -24.95 50.58
N ILE A 372 23.83 -23.85 50.58
CA ILE A 372 23.85 -22.87 51.68
C ILE A 372 23.35 -23.50 52.98
N LYS A 373 22.26 -24.29 52.94
CA LYS A 373 21.75 -24.98 54.14
C LYS A 373 22.78 -25.96 54.70
N GLU A 374 23.43 -26.75 53.85
CA GLU A 374 24.48 -27.68 54.28
C GLU A 374 25.69 -26.96 54.92
N LEU A 375 26.08 -25.79 54.39
CA LEU A 375 27.14 -24.96 54.98
C LEU A 375 26.73 -24.40 56.35
N ILE A 376 25.49 -23.94 56.49
CA ILE A 376 24.95 -23.47 57.78
C ILE A 376 24.96 -24.61 58.80
N ASP A 377 24.50 -25.80 58.42
CA ASP A 377 24.46 -26.96 59.32
C ASP A 377 25.86 -27.39 59.77
N LYS A 378 26.85 -27.38 58.85
CA LYS A 378 28.26 -27.65 59.19
C LYS A 378 28.79 -26.61 60.18
N ASN A 379 28.49 -25.32 59.99
CA ASN A 379 28.91 -24.26 60.89
C ASN A 379 28.25 -24.36 62.28
N ILE A 380 26.96 -24.71 62.35
CA ILE A 380 26.26 -24.94 63.61
C ILE A 380 26.90 -26.11 64.37
N LYS A 381 27.16 -27.23 63.69
CA LYS A 381 27.85 -28.40 64.28
C LYS A 381 29.24 -28.04 64.79
N MET A 382 30.03 -27.30 64.01
CA MET A 382 31.37 -26.86 64.41
C MET A 382 31.32 -25.94 65.63
N THR A 383 30.37 -25.00 65.68
CA THR A 383 30.21 -24.05 66.79
C THR A 383 29.78 -24.77 68.07
N SER A 384 28.83 -25.71 67.96
CA SER A 384 28.42 -26.58 69.07
C SER A 384 29.60 -27.39 69.62
N TYR A 385 30.40 -27.99 68.73
CA TYR A 385 31.60 -28.74 69.13
C TYR A 385 32.63 -27.84 69.84
N LYS A 386 32.90 -26.64 69.32
CA LYS A 386 33.77 -25.65 69.99
C LYS A 386 33.26 -25.27 71.38
N ALA A 387 31.94 -25.09 71.53
CA ALA A 387 31.33 -24.79 72.83
C ALA A 387 31.48 -25.96 73.82
N GLN A 388 31.32 -27.21 73.36
CA GLN A 388 31.52 -28.41 74.17
C GLN A 388 32.97 -28.55 74.66
N ILE A 389 33.96 -28.28 73.79
CA ILE A 389 35.38 -28.28 74.19
C ILE A 389 35.62 -27.22 75.27
N ARG A 390 35.19 -25.98 75.05
CA ARG A 390 35.35 -24.89 76.03
C ARG A 390 34.73 -25.24 77.38
N LYS A 391 33.55 -25.88 77.39
CA LYS A 391 32.91 -26.34 78.62
C LYS A 391 33.76 -27.39 79.35
N ARG A 392 34.30 -28.39 78.64
CA ARG A 392 35.21 -29.38 79.24
C ARG A 392 36.48 -28.74 79.81
N ASP A 393 37.07 -27.78 79.11
CA ASP A 393 38.27 -27.07 79.58
C ASP A 393 37.97 -26.27 80.85
N GLN A 394 36.82 -25.60 80.91
CA GLN A 394 36.35 -24.88 82.10
C GLN A 394 36.11 -25.83 83.28
N GLU A 395 35.47 -26.98 83.06
CA GLU A 395 35.26 -28.00 84.10
C GLU A 395 36.59 -28.59 84.61
N SER A 396 37.55 -28.83 83.72
CA SER A 396 38.90 -29.30 84.08
C SER A 396 39.67 -28.27 84.91
N ASN A 397 39.64 -27.00 84.48
CA ASN A 397 40.25 -25.90 85.21
C ASN A 397 39.63 -25.70 86.59
N LEU A 398 38.29 -25.80 86.71
CA LEU A 398 37.60 -25.72 87.99
C LEU A 398 38.03 -26.85 88.94
N LYS A 399 38.12 -28.09 88.45
CA LYS A 399 38.61 -29.24 89.24
C LYS A 399 40.05 -29.04 89.70
N LYS A 400 40.93 -28.47 88.85
CA LYS A 400 42.31 -28.16 89.21
C LYS A 400 42.36 -27.10 90.32
N LEU A 401 41.59 -26.02 90.17
CA LEU A 401 41.49 -24.95 91.16
C LEU A 401 40.98 -25.47 92.51
N GLN A 402 39.95 -26.34 92.51
CA GLN A 402 39.45 -26.98 93.73
C GLN A 402 40.52 -27.83 94.43
N LYS A 403 41.32 -28.60 93.68
CA LYS A 403 42.44 -29.36 94.23
C LYS A 403 43.52 -28.45 94.82
N ASP A 404 43.83 -27.34 94.15
CA ASP A 404 44.83 -26.39 94.62
C ASP A 404 44.33 -25.67 95.89
N PHE A 405 43.05 -25.27 95.95
CA PHE A 405 42.41 -24.76 97.16
C PHE A 405 42.46 -25.77 98.32
N GLN A 406 42.20 -27.05 98.05
CA GLN A 406 42.27 -28.09 99.08
C GLN A 406 43.71 -28.23 99.61
N LYS A 407 44.72 -28.27 98.74
CA LYS A 407 46.13 -28.32 99.16
C LYS A 407 46.54 -27.10 99.98
N ILE A 408 46.08 -25.91 99.61
CA ILE A 408 46.34 -24.68 100.38
C ILE A 408 45.69 -24.79 101.77
N ARG A 409 44.45 -25.26 101.83
CA ARG A 409 43.73 -25.49 103.09
C ARG A 409 44.44 -26.51 103.97
N ASP A 410 44.87 -27.65 103.42
CA ASP A 410 45.57 -28.71 104.15
C ASP A 410 46.90 -28.17 104.72
N LYS A 411 47.68 -27.44 103.91
CA LYS A 411 48.91 -26.77 104.39
C LYS A 411 48.65 -25.76 105.51
N LEU A 412 47.54 -25.02 105.45
CA LEU A 412 47.18 -24.08 106.50
C LEU A 412 46.84 -24.82 107.80
N ILE A 413 46.07 -25.92 107.70
CA ILE A 413 45.76 -26.79 108.84
C ILE A 413 47.04 -27.38 109.44
N ASP A 414 47.97 -27.85 108.61
CA ASP A 414 49.25 -28.40 109.08
C ASP A 414 50.09 -27.33 109.80
N LYS A 415 50.17 -26.10 109.27
CA LYS A 415 50.82 -24.96 109.95
C LYS A 415 50.17 -24.61 111.29
N ILE A 416 48.84 -24.66 111.38
CA ILE A 416 48.12 -24.44 112.64
C ILE A 416 48.50 -25.53 113.65
N LYS A 417 48.52 -26.81 113.25
CA LYS A 417 48.94 -27.92 114.11
C LYS A 417 50.40 -27.81 114.56
N GLU A 418 51.31 -27.40 113.69
CA GLU A 418 52.73 -27.17 114.03
C GLU A 418 52.89 -26.02 115.03
N SER A 419 52.13 -24.94 114.87
CA SER A 419 52.16 -23.82 115.81
C SER A 419 51.56 -24.17 117.17
N ASP A 420 50.49 -24.97 117.21
CA ASP A 420 49.95 -25.52 118.47
C ASP A 420 50.95 -26.46 119.16
N ALA A 421 51.66 -27.31 118.41
CA ALA A 421 52.70 -28.18 118.94
C ALA A 421 53.90 -27.39 119.51
N ASN A 422 54.28 -26.28 118.87
CA ASN A 422 55.32 -25.39 119.40
C ASN A 422 54.87 -24.63 120.65
N ARG A 423 53.58 -24.27 120.76
CA ARG A 423 53.01 -23.68 121.98
C ARG A 423 53.10 -24.65 123.16
N SER A 424 52.83 -25.93 122.93
CA SER A 424 52.96 -26.99 123.94
C SER A 424 54.42 -27.25 124.38
N LYS A 425 55.41 -27.05 123.49
CA LYS A 425 56.84 -27.18 123.82
C LYS A 425 57.42 -26.00 124.60
N CYS A 426 56.89 -24.80 124.46
CA CYS A 426 57.31 -23.63 125.25
C CYS A 426 56.63 -23.55 126.63
N GLU A 427 55.59 -24.36 126.87
CA GLU A 427 54.84 -24.36 128.13
C GLU A 427 55.67 -24.81 129.35
N PRO A 428 56.57 -25.80 129.28
CA PRO A 428 57.47 -26.16 130.37
C PRO A 428 58.50 -25.05 130.68
N ASP A 429 59.05 -24.39 129.66
CA ASP A 429 60.06 -23.33 129.82
C ASP A 429 59.47 -22.06 130.43
N ILE A 430 58.24 -21.69 130.05
CA ILE A 430 57.50 -20.60 130.68
C ILE A 430 57.16 -20.95 132.13
N ARG A 431 56.71 -22.19 132.42
CA ARG A 431 56.46 -22.64 133.79
C ARG A 431 57.73 -22.67 134.64
N LEU A 432 58.89 -23.01 134.06
CA LEU A 432 60.18 -23.00 134.75
C LEU A 432 60.67 -21.58 135.05
N MET A 433 60.50 -20.63 134.11
CA MET A 433 60.81 -19.22 134.33
C MET A 433 59.91 -18.59 135.39
N VAL A 434 58.59 -18.85 135.34
CA VAL A 434 57.66 -18.38 136.38
C VAL A 434 58.05 -18.96 137.73
N LYS A 435 58.40 -20.25 137.81
CA LYS A 435 58.82 -20.90 139.05
C LYS A 435 60.10 -20.30 139.63
N LYS A 436 61.13 -20.08 138.81
CA LYS A 436 62.36 -19.36 139.21
C LYS A 436 62.08 -17.95 139.71
N TYR A 437 61.23 -17.20 139.03
CA TYR A 437 60.89 -15.84 139.43
C TYR A 437 60.13 -15.81 140.76
N THR A 438 59.22 -16.76 141.00
CA THR A 438 58.57 -16.92 142.31
C THR A 438 59.50 -17.40 143.41
N GLU A 439 60.50 -18.25 143.10
CA GLU A 439 61.51 -18.68 144.07
C GLU A 439 62.48 -17.54 144.43
N GLU A 440 62.85 -16.67 143.48
CA GLU A 440 63.65 -15.47 143.75
C GLU A 440 62.89 -14.46 144.62
N ILE A 441 61.60 -14.22 144.35
CA ILE A 441 60.74 -13.35 145.17
C ILE A 441 60.53 -13.91 146.59
N LEU A 442 60.42 -15.23 146.75
CA LEU A 442 60.21 -15.88 148.06
C LEU A 442 61.50 -16.06 148.88
N GLN A 443 62.69 -15.96 148.28
CA GLN A 443 63.99 -16.10 148.95
C GLN A 443 64.63 -14.77 149.38
N GLY A 444 63.97 -13.62 149.17
CA GLY A 444 64.42 -12.33 149.70
C GLY A 444 65.81 -11.91 149.23
N LYS A 445 66.07 -12.03 147.91
CA LYS A 445 67.19 -11.39 147.24
C LYS A 445 66.69 -10.41 146.18
#